data_AF-A0A2N1J549-F1
#
_entry.id   AF-A0A2N1J549-F1
#
_cell.length_a   1.000
_cell.length_b   1.000
_cell.length_c   1.000
_cell.angle_alpha   90.00
_cell.angle_beta   90.00
_cell.angle_gamma   90.00
#
_symmetry.space_group_name_H-M   'P 1'
#
loop_
_entity.id
_entity.type
_entity.pdbx_description
1 polymer ?
#
loop_
_entity_poly.entity_id
_entity_poly.type
_entity_poly.pdbx_seq_one_letter_code
_entity_poly.pdbx_strand_id
1 'polypeptide(L)' 'MDLKELGLEIKKYRKENFISQSKICDDLKISRATLSSLENGRGVDVGIKKVMQILDYLGYEFYIKQKSLFPTLEDLRNE' A
#
# COMPACT_ATOMS: atom_id res chain seq x y z
N MET A 1 3.10 -4.64 10.74
CA MET A 1 2.39 -3.88 9.71
C MET A 1 1.14 -3.24 10.29
N ASP A 2 1.30 -1.99 10.73
CA ASP A 2 0.24 -1.03 10.94
C ASP A 2 -0.09 -0.28 9.63
N LEU A 3 -1.04 0.66 9.69
CA LEU A 3 -1.47 1.44 8.52
C LEU A 3 -0.35 2.33 7.95
N LYS A 4 0.54 2.82 8.80
CA LYS A 4 1.65 3.69 8.36
C LYS A 4 2.69 2.86 7.62
N GLU A 5 3.03 1.68 8.13
CA GLU A 5 3.90 0.72 7.44
C GLU A 5 3.32 0.32 6.08
N LEU A 6 2.02 -0.01 6.01
CA LEU A 6 1.35 -0.30 4.75
C LEU A 6 1.41 0.87 3.75
N GLY A 7 1.17 2.09 4.21
CA GLY A 7 1.24 3.29 3.37
C GLY A 7 2.63 3.52 2.77
N LEU A 8 3.68 3.28 3.56
CA LEU A 8 5.07 3.39 3.12
C LEU A 8 5.43 2.31 2.09
N GLU A 9 4.97 1.07 2.29
CA GLU A 9 5.17 -0.01 1.30
C GLU A 9 4.45 0.29 -0.02
N ILE A 10 3.20 0.75 0.02
CA ILE A 10 2.47 1.18 -1.19
C ILE A 10 3.25 2.27 -1.95
N LYS A 11 3.79 3.26 -1.23
CA LYS A 11 4.61 4.34 -1.81
C LYS A 11 5.89 3.80 -2.44
N LYS A 12 6.54 2.84 -1.77
CA LYS A 12 7.75 2.18 -2.27
C LYS A 12 7.45 1.44 -3.56
N TYR A 13 6.45 0.56 -3.57
CA TYR A 13 6.05 -0.20 -4.75
C TYR A 13 5.64 0.68 -5.92
N ARG A 14 4.91 1.78 -5.66
CA ARG A 14 4.59 2.75 -6.72
C ARG A 14 5.85 3.34 -7.36
N LYS A 15 6.85 3.70 -6.55
CA LYS A 15 8.12 4.25 -7.04
C LYS A 15 8.96 3.21 -7.78
N GLU A 16 9.01 1.97 -7.31
CA GLU A 16 9.70 0.85 -7.97
C GLU A 16 9.12 0.55 -9.35
N ASN A 17 7.81 0.76 -9.53
CA ASN A 17 7.13 0.67 -10.83
C ASN A 17 7.19 1.97 -11.65
N PHE A 18 7.94 3.00 -11.21
CA PHE A 18 8.07 4.30 -11.89
C PHE A 18 6.74 5.04 -12.14
N ILE A 19 5.72 4.77 -11.34
CA ILE A 19 4.39 5.38 -11.46
C ILE A 19 4.35 6.67 -10.63
N SER A 20 3.81 7.76 -11.18
CA SER A 20 3.59 8.99 -10.42
C SER A 20 2.26 8.92 -9.63
N GLN A 21 2.14 9.73 -8.57
CA GLN A 21 0.87 9.85 -7.85
C GLN A 21 -0.26 10.36 -8.74
N SER A 22 0.01 11.26 -9.70
CA SER A 22 -1.01 11.73 -10.64
C SER A 22 -1.52 10.59 -11.51
N LYS A 23 -0.61 9.76 -12.06
CA LYS A 23 -1.00 8.67 -12.97
C LYS A 23 -1.97 7.69 -12.31
N ILE A 24 -1.64 7.18 -11.12
CA ILE A 24 -2.51 6.24 -10.40
C ILE A 24 -3.82 6.91 -9.96
N CYS A 25 -3.80 8.19 -9.57
CA CYS A 25 -5.00 8.95 -9.24
C CYS A 25 -5.93 9.11 -10.44
N ASP A 26 -5.37 9.38 -11.62
CA ASP A 26 -6.12 9.59 -12.87
C ASP A 26 -6.74 8.27 -13.36
N ASP A 27 -6.01 7.16 -13.23
CA ASP A 27 -6.47 5.83 -13.63
C ASP A 27 -7.55 5.29 -12.69
N LEU A 28 -7.32 5.38 -11.37
CA LEU A 28 -8.22 4.82 -10.36
C LEU A 28 -9.33 5.78 -9.92
N LYS A 29 -9.35 7.00 -10.45
CA LYS A 29 -10.28 8.08 -10.06
C LYS A 29 -10.26 8.36 -8.55
N ILE A 30 -9.05 8.39 -7.99
CA ILE A 30 -8.80 8.69 -6.58
C ILE A 30 -8.18 10.08 -6.47
N SER A 31 -8.58 10.89 -5.48
CA SER A 31 -7.95 12.20 -5.28
C SER A 31 -6.48 12.08 -4.88
N ARG A 32 -5.62 13.01 -5.34
CA ARG A 32 -4.22 13.08 -4.93
C ARG A 32 -4.05 13.25 -3.42
N ALA A 33 -4.96 14.00 -2.77
CA ALA A 33 -4.95 14.17 -1.32
C ALA A 33 -5.16 12.82 -0.62
N THR A 34 -6.12 12.02 -1.09
CA THR A 34 -6.42 10.67 -0.58
C THR A 34 -5.23 9.73 -0.70
N LEU A 35 -4.60 9.66 -1.88
CA LEU A 35 -3.41 8.83 -2.08
C LEU A 35 -2.22 9.30 -1.24
N SER A 36 -1.99 10.62 -1.17
CA SER A 36 -0.92 11.20 -0.35
C SER A 36 -1.15 10.92 1.14
N SER A 37 -2.40 11.00 1.61
CA SER A 37 -2.76 10.66 2.98
C SER A 37 -2.41 9.20 3.30
N LEU A 38 -2.80 8.28 2.42
CA LEU A 38 -2.48 6.85 2.51
C LEU A 38 -0.96 6.61 2.53
N GLU A 39 -0.23 7.11 1.53
CA GLU A 39 1.21 6.89 1.37
C GLU A 39 2.06 7.47 2.50
N ASN A 40 1.51 8.41 3.26
CA ASN A 40 2.19 9.03 4.39
C ASN A 40 1.63 8.60 5.75
N GLY A 41 0.68 7.64 5.79
CA GLY A 41 0.07 7.14 7.02
C GLY A 41 -0.69 8.20 7.82
N ARG A 42 -1.22 9.24 7.15
CA ARG A 42 -1.97 10.35 7.76
C ARG A 42 -3.44 10.22 7.36
N GLY A 43 -4.38 10.63 8.23
CA GLY A 43 -5.79 10.88 7.85
C GLY A 43 -6.55 9.68 7.27
N VAL A 44 -7.03 8.81 8.16
CA VAL A 44 -7.66 7.52 7.85
C VAL A 44 -9.09 7.68 7.34
N ASP A 45 -9.27 8.07 6.07
CA ASP A 45 -10.55 7.96 5.36
C ASP A 45 -10.35 7.40 3.94
N VAL A 46 -9.40 6.47 3.80
CA VAL A 46 -9.30 5.62 2.61
C VAL A 46 -10.10 4.34 2.87
N GLY A 47 -11.24 4.22 2.20
CA GLY A 47 -12.02 2.99 2.23
C GLY A 47 -11.20 1.81 1.70
N ILE A 48 -11.34 0.64 2.32
CA ILE A 48 -10.59 -0.58 2.00
C ILE A 48 -10.63 -0.94 0.50
N LYS A 49 -11.76 -0.68 -0.17
CA LYS A 49 -11.90 -0.88 -1.63
C LYS A 49 -10.82 -0.14 -2.43
N LYS A 50 -10.51 1.11 -2.06
CA LYS A 50 -9.48 1.90 -2.75
C LYS A 50 -8.08 1.33 -2.50
N VAL A 51 -7.81 0.84 -1.28
CA VAL A 51 -6.54 0.18 -0.96
C VAL A 51 -6.35 -1.05 -1.84
N MET A 52 -7.37 -1.91 -1.91
CA MET A 52 -7.33 -3.10 -2.76
C MET A 52 -7.12 -2.76 -4.24
N GLN A 53 -7.81 -1.74 -4.76
CA GLN A 53 -7.62 -1.27 -6.14
C GLN A 53 -6.21 -0.73 -6.40
N ILE A 54 -5.61 -0.02 -5.44
CA ILE A 54 -4.24 0.48 -5.56
C ILE A 54 -3.25 -0.68 -5.59
N LEU A 55 -3.41 -1.67 -4.71
CA LEU A 55 -2.52 -2.83 -4.67
C LEU A 55 -2.62 -3.64 -5.97
N ASP A 56 -3.85 -3.92 -6.43
CA ASP A 56 -4.11 -4.62 -7.69
C ASP A 56 -3.48 -3.89 -8.89
N TYR A 57 -3.65 -2.56 -8.95
CA TYR A 57 -3.02 -1.71 -9.97
C TYR A 57 -1.49 -1.77 -9.94
N LEU A 58 -0.90 -1.93 -8.75
CA LEU A 58 0.55 -2.07 -8.57
C LEU A 58 1.05 -3.51 -8.77
N GLY A 59 0.17 -4.47 -9.08
CA GLY A 59 0.52 -5.88 -9.28
C GLY A 59 0.66 -6.69 -7.98
N TYR A 60 0.06 -6.21 -6.88
CA TYR A 60 0.07 -6.88 -5.58
C TYR A 60 -1.33 -7.34 -5.19
N GLU A 61 -1.43 -8.50 -4.57
CA GLU A 61 -2.68 -9.01 -4.01
C GLU A 61 -2.82 -8.68 -2.52
N PHE A 62 -4.07 -8.48 -2.10
CA PHE A 62 -4.40 -8.34 -0.69
C PHE A 62 -4.83 -9.71 -0.14
N TYR A 63 -4.02 -10.29 0.75
CA TYR A 63 -4.25 -11.62 1.30
C TYR A 63 -4.42 -11.58 2.82
N ILE A 64 -5.22 -12.51 3.36
CA ILE A 64 -5.42 -12.68 4.80
C ILE A 64 -4.69 -13.97 5.22
N LYS A 65 -3.79 -13.85 6.20
CA LYS A 65 -3.13 -15.01 6.84
C LYS A 65 -3.40 -15.05 8.33
N GLN A 66 -3.37 -16.25 8.91
CA GLN A 66 -3.35 -16.42 10.36
C GLN A 66 -2.07 -15.79 10.92
N LYS A 67 -2.18 -15.12 12.07
CA LYS A 67 -1.01 -14.56 12.77
C LYS A 67 -0.11 -15.72 13.22
N SER A 68 1.15 -15.70 12.79
CA SER A 68 2.16 -16.67 13.22
C SER A 68 2.80 -16.23 14.54
N LEU A 69 3.11 -17.18 15.41
CA LEU A 69 3.89 -16.97 16.63
C LEU A 69 5.39 -16.84 16.35
N PHE A 70 5.84 -17.36 15.21
CA PHE A 70 7.24 -17.37 14.80
C PHE A 70 7.42 -16.53 13.53
N PRO A 71 8.55 -15.81 13.41
CA PRO A 71 8.89 -15.07 12.20
C PRO A 71 9.04 -16.03 11.02
N THR A 72 8.72 -15.56 9.82
CA THR A 72 9.01 -16.28 8.58
C THR A 72 10.49 -16.14 8.23
N LEU A 73 10.99 -17.01 7.34
CA LEU A 73 12.37 -16.92 6.85
C LEU A 73 12.67 -15.55 6.21
N GLU A 74 11.66 -14.95 5.57
CA GLU A 74 11.76 -13.61 4.97
C GLU A 74 11.85 -12.50 6.02
N ASP A 75 11.13 -12.64 7.14
CA ASP A 75 11.23 -11.69 8.24
C ASP A 75 12.64 -11.68 8.83
N LEU A 76 13.26 -12.86 9.00
CA LEU A 76 14.62 -13.02 9.52
C LEU A 76 15.72 -12.50 8.59
N ARG A 77 15.46 -12.37 7.27
CA ARG A 77 16.45 -11.92 6.29
C ARG A 77 16.58 -10.39 6.24
N ASN A 78 15.55 -9.68 6.70
CA ASN A 78 15.47 -8.22 6.65
C ASN A 78 15.81 -7.54 7.99
N GLU A 79 16.21 -8.32 9.00
CA GLU A 79 16.83 -7.86 10.26
C GLU A 79 18.35 -7.71 10.10
#